data_AF-A0A1F6FHW4-F1
#
_entry.id   AF-A0A1F6FHW4-F1
#
_cell.length_a   1.000
_cell.length_b   1.000
_cell.length_c   1.000
_cell.angle_alpha   90.00
_cell.angle_beta   90.00
_cell.angle_gamma   90.00
#
_symmetry.space_group_name_H-M   'P 1'
#
loop_
_entity.id
_entity.type
_entity.pdbx_description
1 polymer ?
#
loop_
_entity_poly.entity_id
_entity_poly.type
_entity_poly.pdbx_seq_one_letter_code
_entity_poly.pdbx_strand_id
1 'polypeptide(L)'
;VFKPLWNRIRTGVSNVTTFKVEEQALILGLLAGYMFHNLFVFDNLASWIFYAVVLALIHQRVSRPVAFVENYQINNDILERIVVPAMVVIASAAIYFVNVPSIRAAGDIIDAYRAQTLDGKIAKFETALSRGSFADQEISEQFAQAMGPVVSNPALAADKKLELIGSVSAALEKLKNEKPGDARVYLVHSNFYRMAGEQSLALAELNRSLELAPQKSDILEEQGLMYVIIGDKVAAVEVLRHAYELDKRNNIARVRFAAALLNNGQTEEADALLDPAETIPGSDLWYAFASDSMIISIAHQEKRQDLLLRIMIARKEIEPTRIDYRTNLAAVYYEMGELDKAIAVLEEAIRDIPTFKSEGQTLIKKIKSEQQR
;
A
#
# COMPACT_ATOMS: atom_id res chain seq x y z
N VAL A 1 31.62 52.98 -0.38
CA VAL A 1 32.37 51.71 -0.26
C VAL A 1 31.70 50.85 0.80
N PHE A 2 30.76 49.99 0.38
CA PHE A 2 30.06 49.06 1.26
C PHE A 2 31.02 47.96 1.70
N LYS A 3 31.43 47.96 2.97
CA LYS A 3 32.06 46.78 3.57
C LYS A 3 30.95 45.81 4.01
N PRO A 4 31.01 44.53 3.64
CA PRO A 4 29.99 43.56 4.04
C PRO A 4 29.96 43.39 5.56
N LEU A 5 28.76 43.17 6.11
CA LEU A 5 28.46 43.03 7.55
C LEU A 5 29.29 41.93 8.26
N TRP A 6 29.95 41.04 7.53
CA TRP A 6 30.74 39.94 8.09
C TRP A 6 32.06 40.38 8.75
N ASN A 7 32.51 41.62 8.53
CA ASN A 7 33.78 42.12 9.10
C ASN A 7 33.67 42.68 10.53
N ARG A 8 32.49 42.69 11.17
CA ARG A 8 32.29 43.26 12.51
C ARG A 8 32.46 42.27 13.69
N ILE A 9 32.87 41.02 13.45
CA ILE A 9 33.00 40.00 14.52
C ILE A 9 34.46 39.71 14.90
N ARG A 10 35.44 40.45 14.35
CA ARG A 10 36.88 40.20 14.56
C ARG A 10 37.56 41.24 15.45
N THR A 11 37.06 41.44 16.66
CA THR A 11 37.87 42.04 17.73
C THR A 11 37.52 41.34 19.05
N GLY A 12 38.39 40.44 19.51
CA GLY A 12 38.34 39.92 20.88
C GLY A 12 38.21 38.41 21.07
N VAL A 13 38.79 37.55 20.23
CA VAL A 13 38.99 36.13 20.58
C VAL A 13 40.38 35.68 20.14
N SER A 14 41.14 35.14 21.10
CA SER A 14 42.45 34.52 20.93
C SER A 14 42.47 33.49 19.79
N ASN A 15 43.53 33.49 19.00
CA ASN A 15 43.86 32.43 18.06
C ASN A 15 43.87 31.08 18.78
N VAL A 16 42.93 30.19 18.45
CA VAL A 16 43.07 28.72 18.30
C VAL A 16 41.66 28.13 18.09
N THR A 17 41.53 27.26 17.08
CA THR A 17 40.34 26.49 16.64
C THR A 17 39.28 27.25 15.82
N THR A 18 39.57 27.48 14.55
CA THR A 18 38.52 27.64 13.52
C THR A 18 38.81 26.62 12.43
N PHE A 19 37.77 26.02 11.82
CA PHE A 19 37.93 24.99 10.79
C PHE A 19 38.93 25.42 9.72
N LYS A 20 39.84 24.54 9.33
CA LYS A 20 40.73 24.77 8.18
C LYS A 20 39.92 24.85 6.89
N VAL A 21 40.50 25.40 5.82
CA VAL A 21 39.80 25.56 4.54
C VAL A 21 39.30 24.21 4.00
N GLU A 22 40.08 23.15 4.19
CA GLU A 22 39.71 21.79 3.78
C GLU A 22 38.52 21.25 4.60
N GLU A 23 38.51 21.52 5.91
CA GLU A 23 37.41 21.13 6.81
C GLU A 23 36.14 21.94 6.51
N GLN A 24 36.27 23.23 6.18
CA GLN A 24 35.14 24.07 5.76
C GLN A 24 34.55 23.57 4.45
N ALA A 25 35.40 23.22 3.47
CA ALA A 25 34.96 22.64 2.21
C ALA A 25 34.25 21.30 2.42
N LEU A 26 34.77 20.44 3.31
CA LEU A 26 34.15 19.16 3.65
C LEU A 26 32.79 19.35 4.32
N ILE A 27 32.69 20.22 5.33
CA ILE A 27 31.43 20.50 6.05
C ILE A 27 30.41 21.12 5.11
N LEU A 28 30.82 22.09 4.28
CA LEU A 28 29.94 22.70 3.28
C LEU A 28 29.47 21.65 2.26
N GLY A 29 30.34 20.74 1.83
CA GLY A 29 30.00 19.61 0.97
C GLY A 29 29.00 18.65 1.60
N LEU A 30 29.18 18.30 2.88
CA LEU A 30 28.26 17.45 3.64
C LEU A 30 26.89 18.11 3.81
N LEU A 31 26.84 19.41 4.14
CA LEU A 31 25.59 20.16 4.27
C LEU A 31 24.88 20.33 2.93
N ALA A 32 25.62 20.64 1.85
CA ALA A 32 25.08 20.72 0.51
C ALA A 32 24.55 19.36 0.02
N GLY A 33 25.29 18.29 0.29
CA GLY A 33 24.87 16.91 0.00
C GLY A 33 23.61 16.51 0.78
N TYR A 34 23.54 16.88 2.07
CA TYR A 34 22.34 16.69 2.88
C TYR A 34 21.14 17.50 2.36
N MET A 35 21.34 18.78 2.01
CA MET A 35 20.27 19.59 1.39
C MET A 35 19.77 18.99 0.07
N PHE A 36 20.69 18.50 -0.76
CA PHE A 36 20.32 17.81 -2.00
C PHE A 36 19.59 16.49 -1.73
N HIS A 37 20.04 15.69 -0.76
CA HIS A 37 19.36 14.48 -0.31
C HIS A 37 17.93 14.78 0.15
N ASN A 38 17.72 15.86 0.90
CA ASN A 38 16.41 16.30 1.37
C ASN A 38 15.46 16.76 0.24
N LEU A 39 15.93 16.93 -1.00
CA LEU A 39 15.03 17.15 -2.14
C LEU A 39 14.30 15.86 -2.57
N PHE A 40 14.84 14.70 -2.21
CA PHE A 40 14.35 13.39 -2.66
C PHE A 40 13.93 12.46 -1.51
N VAL A 41 14.49 12.65 -0.31
CA VAL A 41 14.20 11.83 0.87
C VAL A 41 13.78 12.75 2.03
N PHE A 42 12.49 12.76 2.32
CA PHE A 42 11.90 13.52 3.42
C PHE A 42 11.76 12.62 4.67
N ASP A 43 11.98 13.18 5.86
CA ASP A 43 11.67 12.57 7.17
C ASP A 43 12.25 11.17 7.44
N ASN A 44 13.54 10.97 7.14
CA ASN A 44 14.26 9.77 7.55
C ASN A 44 15.13 10.02 8.80
N LEU A 45 14.91 9.22 9.85
CA LEU A 45 15.67 9.27 11.10
C LEU A 45 17.20 9.18 10.88
N ALA A 46 17.65 8.35 9.92
CA ALA A 46 19.07 8.22 9.61
C ALA A 46 19.67 9.55 9.13
N SER A 47 18.95 10.27 8.26
CA SER A 47 19.37 11.57 7.72
C SER A 47 19.41 12.63 8.82
N TRP A 48 18.46 12.60 9.77
CA TRP A 48 18.46 13.46 10.94
C TRP A 48 19.68 13.23 11.85
N ILE A 49 20.07 11.97 12.08
CA ILE A 49 21.23 11.63 12.90
C ILE A 49 22.51 12.22 12.29
N PHE A 50 22.76 12.02 11.00
CA PHE A 50 23.97 12.55 10.36
C PHE A 50 24.00 14.08 10.37
N TYR A 51 22.87 14.73 10.09
CA TYR A 51 22.78 16.18 10.17
C TYR A 51 23.05 16.72 11.59
N ALA A 52 22.43 16.11 12.60
CA ALA A 52 22.64 16.50 14.01
C ALA A 52 24.09 16.30 14.45
N VAL A 53 24.76 15.23 14.00
CA VAL A 53 26.19 14.99 14.28
C VAL A 53 27.07 16.07 13.65
N VAL A 54 26.81 16.47 12.39
CA VAL A 54 27.55 17.55 11.74
C VAL A 54 27.34 18.87 12.48
N LEU A 55 26.10 19.20 12.86
CA LEU A 55 25.80 20.39 13.66
C LEU A 55 26.49 20.35 15.03
N ALA A 56 26.50 19.19 15.71
CA ALA A 56 27.16 19.03 16.99
C ALA A 56 28.68 19.24 16.87
N LEU A 57 29.31 18.75 15.81
CA LEU A 57 30.74 18.94 15.54
C LEU A 57 31.08 20.40 15.22
N ILE A 58 30.23 21.10 14.45
CA ILE A 58 30.35 22.54 14.21
C ILE A 58 30.21 23.31 15.52
N HIS A 59 29.17 22.99 16.30
CA HIS A 59 28.90 23.61 17.58
C HIS A 59 30.09 23.43 18.52
N GLN A 60 30.59 22.21 18.72
CA GLN A 60 31.72 21.94 19.61
C GLN A 60 32.97 22.79 19.32
N ARG A 61 33.24 23.09 18.04
CA ARG A 61 34.47 23.81 17.65
C ARG A 61 34.29 25.33 17.51
N VAL A 62 33.09 25.80 17.21
CA VAL A 62 32.84 27.21 16.88
C VAL A 62 31.92 27.87 17.90
N SER A 63 31.29 27.10 18.79
CA SER A 63 30.46 27.65 19.88
C SER A 63 31.30 28.62 20.69
N ARG A 64 30.83 29.87 20.73
CA ARG A 64 31.32 30.82 21.71
C ARG A 64 30.46 30.69 22.94
N PRO A 65 31.06 30.75 24.13
CA PRO A 65 30.27 30.78 25.33
C PRO A 65 29.35 32.00 25.32
N VAL A 66 28.06 31.77 25.54
CA VAL A 66 27.12 32.84 25.81
C VAL A 66 27.24 33.13 27.29
N ALA A 67 27.81 34.28 27.65
CA ALA A 67 28.11 34.63 29.05
C ALA A 67 26.90 34.49 29.99
N PHE A 68 25.68 34.68 29.48
CA PHE A 68 24.45 34.41 30.24
C PHE A 68 24.30 32.93 30.62
N VAL A 69 24.57 32.01 29.70
CA VAL A 69 24.45 30.55 29.90
C VAL A 69 25.61 30.01 30.75
N GLU A 70 26.84 30.47 30.52
CA GLU A 70 28.00 30.06 31.34
C GLU A 70 27.88 30.48 32.80
N ASN A 71 27.33 31.67 33.06
CA ASN A 71 27.14 32.18 34.41
C ASN A 71 25.82 31.71 35.04
N TYR A 72 24.96 31.02 34.28
CA TYR A 72 23.72 30.46 34.81
C TYR A 72 24.02 29.21 35.64
N GLN A 73 24.14 29.41 36.95
CA GLN A 73 24.35 28.30 37.87
C GLN A 73 23.03 27.59 38.14
N ILE A 74 22.91 26.37 37.63
CA ILE A 74 21.83 25.47 38.03
C ILE A 74 22.20 24.92 39.41
N ASN A 75 21.29 25.08 40.37
CA ASN A 75 21.46 24.46 41.68
C ASN A 75 21.37 22.93 41.52
N ASN A 76 22.50 22.23 41.65
CA ASN A 76 22.57 20.78 41.47
C ASN A 76 21.66 20.02 42.44
N ASP A 77 21.47 20.50 43.68
CA ASP A 77 20.52 19.88 44.61
C ASP A 77 19.07 19.99 44.11
N ILE A 78 18.69 21.14 43.51
CA ILE A 78 17.36 21.30 42.89
C ILE A 78 17.24 20.42 41.66
N LEU A 79 18.28 20.36 40.82
CA LEU A 79 18.29 19.55 39.60
C LEU A 79 18.12 18.06 39.94
N GLU A 80 18.93 17.52 40.82
CA GLU A 80 18.96 16.09 41.15
C GLU A 80 17.78 15.65 42.00
N ARG A 81 17.32 16.49 42.94
CA ARG A 81 16.26 16.09 43.88
C ARG A 81 14.86 16.45 43.41
N ILE A 82 14.72 17.43 42.51
CA ILE A 82 13.41 17.93 42.06
C ILE A 82 13.25 17.74 40.55
N VAL A 83 14.13 18.34 39.74
CA VAL A 83 13.92 18.40 38.28
C VAL A 83 14.04 17.01 37.64
N VAL A 84 15.08 16.24 37.95
CA VAL A 84 15.31 14.91 37.38
C VAL A 84 14.16 13.95 37.73
N PRO A 85 13.75 13.79 39.00
CA PRO A 85 12.57 12.99 39.34
C PRO A 85 11.29 13.48 38.66
N ALA A 86 11.07 14.79 38.61
CA ALA A 86 9.90 15.36 37.92
C ALA A 86 9.91 15.03 36.42
N MET A 87 11.06 15.11 35.76
CA MET A 87 11.22 14.72 34.35
C MET A 87 10.96 13.24 34.14
N VAL A 88 11.44 12.36 35.02
CA VAL A 88 11.15 10.91 34.96
C VAL A 88 9.66 10.65 35.11
N VAL A 89 8.99 11.35 36.04
CA VAL A 89 7.53 11.23 36.23
C VAL A 89 6.78 11.72 34.99
N ILE A 90 7.14 12.88 34.44
CA ILE A 90 6.54 13.43 33.23
C ILE A 90 6.76 12.50 32.04
N ALA A 91 7.98 11.98 31.84
CA ALA A 91 8.29 11.05 30.77
C ALA A 91 7.51 9.73 30.93
N SER A 92 7.42 9.20 32.15
CA SER A 92 6.65 8.00 32.45
C SER A 92 5.15 8.22 32.22
N ALA A 93 4.62 9.38 32.61
CA ALA A 93 3.25 9.77 32.34
C ALA A 93 3.00 9.92 30.84
N ALA A 94 3.92 10.55 30.10
CA ALA A 94 3.82 10.66 28.64
C ALA A 94 3.78 9.28 27.98
N ILE A 95 4.70 8.37 28.34
CA ILE A 95 4.69 6.98 27.84
C ILE A 95 3.36 6.30 28.20
N TYR A 96 2.88 6.46 29.42
CA TYR A 96 1.66 5.81 29.88
C TYR A 96 0.40 6.34 29.20
N PHE A 97 0.26 7.66 29.02
CA PHE A 97 -0.96 8.26 28.46
C PHE A 97 -0.94 8.35 26.93
N VAL A 98 0.24 8.43 26.31
CA VAL A 98 0.37 8.60 24.85
C VAL A 98 0.71 7.27 24.16
N ASN A 99 1.66 6.50 24.69
CA ASN A 99 2.18 5.32 23.99
C ASN A 99 1.43 4.03 24.38
N VAL A 100 1.07 3.84 25.65
CA VAL A 100 0.44 2.58 26.11
C VAL A 100 -0.92 2.32 25.43
N PRO A 101 -1.81 3.30 25.18
CA PRO A 101 -3.04 3.06 24.42
C PRO A 101 -2.76 2.47 23.03
N SER A 102 -1.81 3.04 22.30
CA SER A 102 -1.43 2.59 20.95
C SER A 102 -0.71 1.24 20.95
N ILE A 103 0.17 0.98 21.92
CA ILE A 103 0.81 -0.34 22.09
C ILE A 103 -0.24 -1.42 22.32
N ARG A 104 -1.22 -1.15 23.17
CA ARG A 104 -2.30 -2.10 23.44
C ARG A 104 -3.23 -2.26 22.23
N ALA A 105 -3.51 -1.19 21.50
CA ALA A 105 -4.33 -1.25 20.28
C ALA A 105 -3.66 -2.09 19.19
N ALA A 106 -2.35 -1.92 19.00
CA ALA A 106 -1.57 -2.78 18.11
C ALA A 106 -1.59 -4.26 18.56
N GLY A 107 -1.52 -4.51 19.87
CA GLY A 107 -1.70 -5.85 20.43
C GLY A 107 -3.08 -6.45 20.11
N ASP A 108 -4.16 -5.65 20.21
CA ASP A 108 -5.50 -6.12 19.88
C ASP A 108 -5.69 -6.40 18.39
N ILE A 109 -5.04 -5.63 17.49
CA ILE A 109 -5.04 -5.95 16.05
C ILE A 109 -4.39 -7.33 15.82
N ILE A 110 -3.25 -7.60 16.46
CA ILE A 110 -2.57 -8.91 16.36
C ILE A 110 -3.48 -10.03 16.88
N ASP A 111 -4.15 -9.80 18.02
CA ASP A 111 -5.12 -10.75 18.56
C ASP A 111 -6.32 -10.95 17.61
N ALA A 112 -6.78 -9.91 16.93
CA ALA A 112 -7.84 -10.02 15.93
C ALA A 112 -7.42 -10.95 14.78
N TYR A 113 -6.20 -10.81 14.26
CA TYR A 113 -5.67 -11.70 13.23
C TYR A 113 -5.45 -13.15 13.71
N ARG A 114 -5.29 -13.37 15.01
CA ARG A 114 -5.15 -14.71 15.62
C ARG A 114 -6.49 -15.33 16.03
N ALA A 115 -7.55 -14.54 16.10
CA ALA A 115 -8.86 -15.00 16.52
C ALA A 115 -9.38 -16.09 15.57
N GLN A 116 -9.92 -17.16 16.16
CA GLN A 116 -10.43 -18.32 15.41
C GLN A 116 -11.89 -18.14 14.96
N THR A 117 -12.62 -17.21 15.58
CA THR A 117 -14.03 -16.93 15.29
C THR A 117 -14.19 -15.53 14.72
N LEU A 118 -15.20 -15.34 13.86
CA LEU A 118 -15.53 -14.04 13.29
C LEU A 118 -15.90 -13.03 14.39
N ASP A 119 -16.80 -13.40 15.31
CA ASP A 119 -17.20 -12.51 16.41
C ASP A 119 -16.00 -12.12 17.29
N GLY A 120 -15.08 -13.06 17.54
CA GLY A 120 -13.86 -12.79 18.30
C GLY A 120 -12.93 -11.82 17.57
N LYS A 121 -12.84 -11.92 16.24
CA LYS A 121 -12.06 -11.00 15.40
C LYS A 121 -12.65 -9.59 15.40
N ILE A 122 -13.98 -9.47 15.23
CA ILE A 122 -14.71 -8.19 15.28
C ILE A 122 -14.52 -7.52 16.65
N ALA A 123 -14.76 -8.26 17.73
CA ALA A 123 -14.64 -7.75 19.10
C ALA A 123 -13.24 -7.20 19.41
N LYS A 124 -12.18 -7.81 18.85
CA LYS A 124 -10.80 -7.33 19.02
C LYS A 124 -10.53 -6.02 18.27
N PHE A 125 -11.05 -5.87 17.05
CA PHE A 125 -10.98 -4.58 16.35
C PHE A 125 -11.78 -3.48 17.07
N GLU A 126 -12.97 -3.79 17.56
CA GLU A 126 -13.78 -2.84 18.34
C GLU A 126 -13.08 -2.44 19.66
N THR A 127 -12.44 -3.41 20.33
CA THR A 127 -11.62 -3.14 21.51
C THR A 127 -10.45 -2.21 21.15
N ALA A 128 -9.75 -2.46 20.04
CA ALA A 128 -8.67 -1.60 19.57
C ALA A 128 -9.14 -0.16 19.34
N LEU A 129 -10.27 0.02 18.63
CA LEU A 129 -10.89 1.34 18.38
C LEU A 129 -11.33 2.06 19.65
N SER A 130 -11.76 1.31 20.68
CA SER A 130 -12.17 1.89 21.96
C SER A 130 -11.01 2.47 22.78
N ARG A 131 -9.75 2.17 22.43
CA ARG A 131 -8.58 2.62 23.20
C ARG A 131 -8.27 4.10 23.05
N GLY A 132 -8.89 4.81 22.10
CA GLY A 132 -8.65 6.24 21.86
C GLY A 132 -7.18 6.51 21.52
N SER A 133 -6.60 5.64 20.69
CA SER A 133 -5.20 5.70 20.32
C SER A 133 -5.01 6.62 19.10
N PHE A 134 -3.78 7.06 18.83
CA PHE A 134 -3.50 7.75 17.56
C PHE A 134 -3.55 6.81 16.33
N ALA A 135 -3.72 5.49 16.54
CA ALA A 135 -3.72 4.47 15.51
C ALA A 135 -5.11 4.19 14.91
N ASP A 136 -6.13 5.00 15.23
CA ASP A 136 -7.52 4.78 14.77
C ASP A 136 -7.65 4.64 13.25
N GLN A 137 -6.82 5.34 12.48
CA GLN A 137 -6.74 5.16 11.03
C GLN A 137 -6.28 3.74 10.65
N GLU A 138 -5.12 3.31 11.17
CA GLU A 138 -4.59 1.97 10.89
C GLU A 138 -5.57 0.89 11.35
N ILE A 139 -6.17 1.03 12.54
CA ILE A 139 -7.14 0.07 13.06
C ILE A 139 -8.36 -0.02 12.13
N SER A 140 -8.91 1.11 11.69
CA SER A 140 -10.10 1.13 10.82
C SER A 140 -9.81 0.56 9.43
N GLU A 141 -8.67 0.92 8.83
CA GLU A 141 -8.24 0.40 7.53
C GLU A 141 -7.96 -1.12 7.59
N GLN A 142 -7.26 -1.58 8.63
CA GLN A 142 -7.02 -3.00 8.89
C GLN A 142 -8.32 -3.76 9.15
N PHE A 143 -9.27 -3.15 9.87
CA PHE A 143 -10.57 -3.76 10.13
C PHE A 143 -11.33 -3.98 8.81
N ALA A 144 -11.42 -2.95 7.97
CA ALA A 144 -12.05 -3.05 6.65
C ALA A 144 -11.36 -4.09 5.76
N GLN A 145 -10.03 -4.07 5.69
CA GLN A 145 -9.23 -5.03 4.92
C GLN A 145 -9.45 -6.47 5.40
N ALA A 146 -9.44 -6.68 6.71
CA ALA A 146 -9.56 -8.01 7.31
C ALA A 146 -10.99 -8.58 7.18
N MET A 147 -11.99 -7.72 7.04
CA MET A 147 -13.41 -8.07 6.93
C MET A 147 -13.90 -8.13 5.47
N GLY A 148 -13.22 -7.49 4.53
CA GLY A 148 -13.56 -7.51 3.11
C GLY A 148 -13.83 -8.92 2.55
N PRO A 149 -12.88 -9.87 2.67
CA PRO A 149 -13.12 -11.24 2.19
C PRO A 149 -14.26 -11.94 2.91
N VAL A 150 -14.47 -11.64 4.19
CA VAL A 150 -15.54 -12.23 5.01
C VAL A 150 -16.91 -11.73 4.54
N VAL A 151 -17.08 -10.42 4.34
CA VAL A 151 -18.36 -9.83 3.91
C VAL A 151 -18.73 -10.24 2.49
N SER A 152 -17.73 -10.55 1.65
CA SER A 152 -17.92 -11.06 0.29
C SER A 152 -18.31 -12.55 0.24
N ASN A 153 -18.18 -13.29 1.35
CA ASN A 153 -18.46 -14.73 1.38
C ASN A 153 -19.98 -14.99 1.23
N PRO A 154 -20.45 -15.68 0.17
CA PRO A 154 -21.87 -15.96 -0.03
C PRO A 154 -22.47 -16.87 1.06
N ALA A 155 -21.66 -17.61 1.80
CA ALA A 155 -22.09 -18.47 2.90
C ALA A 155 -22.33 -17.73 4.22
N LEU A 156 -21.98 -16.44 4.32
CA LEU A 156 -22.22 -15.63 5.51
C LEU A 156 -23.73 -15.35 5.65
N ALA A 157 -24.28 -15.58 6.83
CA ALA A 157 -25.69 -15.30 7.12
C ALA A 157 -26.00 -13.80 6.93
N ALA A 158 -27.18 -13.49 6.41
CA ALA A 158 -27.54 -12.12 6.00
C ALA A 158 -27.56 -11.12 7.18
N ASP A 159 -28.02 -11.55 8.35
CA ASP A 159 -27.99 -10.79 9.60
C ASP A 159 -26.55 -10.48 10.03
N LYS A 160 -25.67 -11.49 9.98
CA LYS A 160 -24.25 -11.33 10.29
C LYS A 160 -23.52 -10.46 9.28
N LYS A 161 -23.91 -10.52 8.00
CA LYS A 161 -23.40 -9.63 6.96
C LYS A 161 -23.77 -8.17 7.25
N LEU A 162 -25.02 -7.90 7.64
CA LEU A 162 -25.47 -6.56 7.98
C LEU A 162 -24.80 -6.00 9.24
N GLU A 163 -24.67 -6.83 10.28
CA GLU A 163 -23.92 -6.49 11.51
C GLU A 163 -22.47 -6.10 11.17
N LEU A 164 -21.81 -6.93 10.34
CA LEU A 164 -20.43 -6.70 9.93
C LEU A 164 -20.27 -5.40 9.13
N ILE A 165 -21.17 -5.15 8.18
CA ILE A 165 -21.18 -3.89 7.42
C ILE A 165 -21.32 -2.71 8.38
N GLY A 166 -22.25 -2.80 9.34
CA GLY A 166 -22.46 -1.77 10.36
C GLY A 166 -21.21 -1.47 11.20
N SER A 167 -20.55 -2.49 11.75
CA SER A 167 -19.36 -2.31 12.59
C SER A 167 -18.19 -1.67 11.84
N VAL A 168 -17.91 -2.13 10.61
CA VAL A 168 -16.81 -1.57 9.80
C VAL A 168 -17.14 -0.15 9.33
N SER A 169 -18.36 0.08 8.84
CA SER A 169 -18.80 1.41 8.41
C SER A 169 -18.77 2.40 9.58
N ALA A 170 -19.17 2.01 10.79
CA ALA A 170 -19.09 2.90 11.96
C ALA A 170 -17.65 3.36 12.25
N ALA A 171 -16.67 2.48 12.12
CA ALA A 171 -15.25 2.83 12.28
C ALA A 171 -14.78 3.82 11.20
N LEU A 172 -15.14 3.58 9.94
CA LEU A 172 -14.77 4.46 8.82
C LEU A 172 -15.51 5.80 8.85
N GLU A 173 -16.78 5.85 9.28
CA GLU A 173 -17.51 7.11 9.51
C GLU A 173 -16.86 7.96 10.61
N LYS A 174 -16.42 7.34 11.70
CA LYS A 174 -15.66 8.04 12.75
C LYS A 174 -14.40 8.69 12.14
N LEU A 175 -13.65 7.94 11.33
CA LEU A 175 -12.45 8.45 10.67
C LEU A 175 -12.75 9.57 9.68
N LYS A 176 -13.87 9.48 8.92
CA LYS A 176 -14.33 10.57 8.03
C LYS A 176 -14.68 11.84 8.81
N ASN A 177 -15.27 11.72 9.99
CA ASN A 177 -15.57 12.87 10.84
C ASN A 177 -14.31 13.53 11.40
N GLU A 178 -13.28 12.74 11.73
CA GLU A 178 -11.99 13.25 12.18
C GLU A 178 -11.15 13.85 11.03
N LYS A 179 -11.28 13.28 9.83
CA LYS A 179 -10.48 13.63 8.64
C LYS A 179 -11.35 13.79 7.39
N PRO A 180 -12.27 14.78 7.33
CA PRO A 180 -13.24 14.91 6.24
C PRO A 180 -12.62 15.27 4.87
N GLY A 181 -11.37 15.74 4.86
CA GLY A 181 -10.62 16.05 3.64
C GLY A 181 -9.70 14.93 3.16
N ASP A 182 -9.64 13.79 3.84
CA ASP A 182 -8.78 12.68 3.45
C ASP A 182 -9.50 11.76 2.46
N ALA A 183 -9.20 11.93 1.18
CA ALA A 183 -9.77 11.13 0.08
C ALA A 183 -9.58 9.61 0.28
N ARG A 184 -8.50 9.19 0.94
CA ARG A 184 -8.17 7.77 1.16
C ARG A 184 -9.24 7.08 2.01
N VAL A 185 -9.79 7.77 3.00
CA VAL A 185 -10.79 7.18 3.91
C VAL A 185 -12.05 6.81 3.13
N TYR A 186 -12.50 7.69 2.23
CA TYR A 186 -13.63 7.43 1.33
C TYR A 186 -13.32 6.28 0.35
N LEU A 187 -12.09 6.19 -0.17
CA LEU A 187 -11.68 5.09 -1.05
C LEU A 187 -11.72 3.73 -0.32
N VAL A 188 -11.21 3.67 0.91
CA VAL A 188 -11.24 2.46 1.74
C VAL A 188 -12.68 2.03 2.02
N HIS A 189 -13.56 2.99 2.34
CA HIS A 189 -14.97 2.71 2.59
C HIS A 189 -15.70 2.21 1.34
N SER A 190 -15.42 2.82 0.19
CA SER A 190 -15.94 2.34 -1.08
C SER A 190 -15.51 0.90 -1.37
N ASN A 191 -14.23 0.59 -1.20
CA ASN A 191 -13.70 -0.76 -1.41
C ASN A 191 -14.39 -1.78 -0.51
N PHE A 192 -14.63 -1.44 0.75
CA PHE A 192 -15.38 -2.30 1.65
C PHE A 192 -16.84 -2.50 1.20
N TYR A 193 -17.55 -1.42 0.84
CA TYR A 193 -18.91 -1.53 0.30
C TYR A 193 -18.98 -2.34 -1.00
N ARG A 194 -17.98 -2.19 -1.88
CA ARG A 194 -17.85 -2.99 -3.11
C ARG A 194 -17.75 -4.47 -2.79
N MET A 195 -16.91 -4.85 -1.81
CA MET A 195 -16.79 -6.25 -1.36
C MET A 195 -18.06 -6.75 -0.68
N ALA A 196 -18.79 -5.87 0.01
CA ALA A 196 -20.09 -6.18 0.59
C ALA A 196 -21.20 -6.34 -0.46
N GLY A 197 -20.98 -5.91 -1.71
CA GLY A 197 -21.98 -5.88 -2.77
C GLY A 197 -22.91 -4.65 -2.73
N GLU A 198 -22.60 -3.67 -1.87
CA GLU A 198 -23.35 -2.43 -1.73
C GLU A 198 -22.90 -1.40 -2.79
N GLN A 199 -23.23 -1.68 -4.05
CA GLN A 199 -22.70 -0.96 -5.22
C GLN A 199 -23.00 0.54 -5.20
N SER A 200 -24.21 0.95 -4.79
CA SER A 200 -24.62 2.35 -4.73
C SER A 200 -23.83 3.15 -3.68
N LEU A 201 -23.63 2.56 -2.50
CA LEU A 201 -22.82 3.14 -1.44
C LEU A 201 -21.35 3.20 -1.84
N ALA A 202 -20.83 2.15 -2.47
CA ALA A 202 -19.46 2.14 -2.99
C ALA A 202 -19.23 3.29 -3.98
N LEU A 203 -20.14 3.49 -4.94
CA LEU A 203 -20.00 4.56 -5.93
C LEU A 203 -20.12 5.95 -5.30
N ALA A 204 -21.00 6.13 -4.31
CA ALA A 204 -21.13 7.39 -3.58
C ALA A 204 -19.83 7.77 -2.84
N GLU A 205 -19.22 6.81 -2.14
CA GLU A 205 -17.94 7.02 -1.46
C GLU A 205 -16.79 7.29 -2.45
N LEU A 206 -16.75 6.59 -3.61
CA LEU A 206 -15.77 6.85 -4.67
C LEU A 206 -15.90 8.25 -5.27
N ASN A 207 -17.13 8.69 -5.56
CA ASN A 207 -17.38 10.03 -6.07
C ASN A 207 -16.88 11.08 -5.08
N ARG A 208 -17.13 10.88 -3.78
CA ARG A 208 -16.63 11.79 -2.75
C ARG A 208 -15.10 11.76 -2.63
N SER A 209 -14.49 10.59 -2.77
CA SER A 209 -13.03 10.43 -2.81
C SER A 209 -12.43 11.20 -4.01
N LEU A 210 -13.06 11.11 -5.18
CA LEU A 210 -12.63 11.78 -6.41
C LEU A 210 -12.84 13.30 -6.35
N GLU A 211 -13.91 13.79 -5.72
CA GLU A 211 -14.10 15.23 -5.46
C GLU A 211 -12.94 15.83 -4.65
N LEU A 212 -12.42 15.07 -3.68
CA LEU A 212 -11.30 15.50 -2.83
C LEU A 212 -9.95 15.37 -3.54
N ALA A 213 -9.81 14.41 -4.47
CA ALA A 213 -8.57 14.15 -5.18
C ALA A 213 -8.81 13.77 -6.67
N PRO A 214 -9.17 14.73 -7.55
CA PRO A 214 -9.70 14.46 -8.88
C PRO A 214 -8.69 13.90 -9.90
N GLN A 215 -7.39 13.98 -9.61
CA GLN A 215 -6.31 13.53 -10.50
C GLN A 215 -5.59 12.29 -9.99
N LYS A 216 -6.18 11.59 -9.02
CA LYS A 216 -5.62 10.36 -8.46
C LYS A 216 -6.03 9.17 -9.31
N SER A 217 -5.08 8.62 -10.06
CA SER A 217 -5.28 7.48 -10.97
C SER A 217 -5.90 6.29 -10.25
N ASP A 218 -5.42 5.97 -9.04
CA ASP A 218 -5.93 4.85 -8.23
C ASP A 218 -7.43 4.97 -7.91
N ILE A 219 -7.93 6.19 -7.64
CA ILE A 219 -9.36 6.42 -7.38
C ILE A 219 -10.17 6.26 -8.67
N LEU A 220 -9.69 6.80 -9.80
CA LEU A 220 -10.34 6.64 -11.10
C LEU A 220 -10.38 5.18 -11.53
N GLU A 221 -9.32 4.42 -11.28
CA GLU A 221 -9.27 3.01 -11.61
C GLU A 221 -10.28 2.18 -10.80
N GLU A 222 -10.43 2.44 -9.50
CA GLU A 222 -11.46 1.78 -8.68
C GLU A 222 -12.88 2.22 -9.08
N GLN A 223 -13.08 3.47 -9.52
CA GLN A 223 -14.35 3.92 -10.10
C GLN A 223 -14.67 3.20 -11.42
N GLY A 224 -13.68 3.04 -12.29
CA GLY A 224 -13.79 2.26 -13.51
C GLY A 224 -14.17 0.80 -13.26
N LEU A 225 -13.51 0.16 -12.30
CA LEU A 225 -13.86 -1.18 -11.84
C LEU A 225 -15.30 -1.25 -11.33
N MET A 226 -15.76 -0.24 -10.57
CA MET A 226 -17.14 -0.17 -10.13
C MET A 226 -18.14 -0.08 -11.27
N TYR A 227 -17.86 0.71 -12.31
CA TYR A 227 -18.73 0.77 -13.49
C TYR A 227 -18.79 -0.56 -14.24
N VAL A 228 -17.68 -1.31 -14.31
CA VAL A 228 -17.69 -2.69 -14.85
C VAL A 228 -18.55 -3.63 -14.01
N ILE A 229 -18.48 -3.54 -12.68
CA ILE A 229 -19.32 -4.34 -11.78
C ILE A 229 -20.81 -4.00 -11.93
N ILE A 230 -21.14 -2.73 -12.14
CA ILE A 230 -22.52 -2.24 -12.38
C ILE A 230 -23.01 -2.63 -13.79
N GLY A 231 -22.09 -2.87 -14.73
CA GLY A 231 -22.38 -3.17 -16.12
C GLY A 231 -22.52 -1.93 -17.01
N ASP A 232 -22.13 -0.75 -16.53
CA ASP A 232 -22.04 0.46 -17.34
C ASP A 232 -20.72 0.48 -18.11
N LYS A 233 -20.71 -0.24 -19.22
CA LYS A 233 -19.52 -0.43 -20.08
C LYS A 233 -18.99 0.89 -20.63
N VAL A 234 -19.90 1.83 -20.94
CA VAL A 234 -19.54 3.14 -21.48
C VAL A 234 -18.84 3.97 -20.41
N ALA A 235 -19.44 4.11 -19.22
CA ALA A 235 -18.82 4.86 -18.13
C ALA A 235 -17.47 4.25 -17.70
N ALA A 236 -17.35 2.92 -17.70
CA ALA A 236 -16.10 2.23 -17.41
C ALA A 236 -14.98 2.61 -18.39
N VAL A 237 -15.27 2.58 -19.70
CA VAL A 237 -14.31 2.99 -20.75
C VAL A 237 -13.90 4.45 -20.58
N GLU A 238 -14.87 5.35 -20.37
CA GLU A 238 -14.59 6.78 -20.21
C GLU A 238 -13.67 7.08 -19.02
N VAL A 239 -13.98 6.50 -17.85
CA VAL A 239 -13.21 6.74 -16.62
C VAL A 239 -11.82 6.10 -16.69
N LEU A 240 -11.71 4.87 -17.22
CA LEU A 240 -10.41 4.19 -17.31
C LEU A 240 -9.53 4.75 -18.41
N ARG A 241 -10.12 5.28 -19.49
CA ARG A 241 -9.37 6.09 -20.45
C ARG A 241 -8.78 7.32 -19.77
N HIS A 242 -9.57 8.04 -18.97
CA HIS A 242 -9.07 9.19 -18.24
C HIS A 242 -7.94 8.81 -17.27
N ALA A 243 -8.07 7.71 -16.51
CA ALA A 243 -7.01 7.21 -15.65
C ALA A 243 -5.71 6.93 -16.42
N TYR A 244 -5.81 6.28 -17.59
CA TYR A 244 -4.66 6.00 -18.46
C TYR A 244 -4.06 7.29 -19.06
N GLU A 245 -4.87 8.27 -19.43
CA GLU A 245 -4.41 9.53 -20.00
C GLU A 245 -3.68 10.43 -18.97
N LEU A 246 -4.03 10.33 -17.68
CA LEU A 246 -3.37 11.06 -16.60
C LEU A 246 -1.91 10.61 -16.41
N ASP A 247 -1.63 9.31 -16.46
CA ASP A 247 -0.26 8.78 -16.48
C ASP A 247 -0.15 7.56 -17.40
N LYS A 248 0.29 7.78 -18.63
CA LYS A 248 0.47 6.71 -19.63
C LYS A 248 1.54 5.67 -19.27
N ARG A 249 2.35 5.93 -18.22
CA ARG A 249 3.33 4.97 -17.69
C ARG A 249 2.73 4.07 -16.62
N ASN A 250 1.53 4.38 -16.13
CA ASN A 250 0.80 3.51 -15.22
C ASN A 250 0.24 2.31 -16.00
N ASN A 251 0.97 1.20 -15.97
CA ASN A 251 0.56 -0.02 -16.67
C ASN A 251 -0.70 -0.66 -16.08
N ILE A 252 -1.04 -0.40 -14.81
CA ILE A 252 -2.29 -0.89 -14.23
C ILE A 252 -3.47 -0.17 -14.87
N ALA A 253 -3.42 1.18 -14.95
CA ALA A 253 -4.44 1.96 -15.65
C ALA A 253 -4.56 1.56 -17.13
N ARG A 254 -3.44 1.29 -17.81
CA ARG A 254 -3.43 0.79 -19.19
C ARG A 254 -4.14 -0.56 -19.33
N VAL A 255 -3.83 -1.53 -18.47
CA VAL A 255 -4.44 -2.87 -18.50
C VAL A 255 -5.93 -2.78 -18.19
N ARG A 256 -6.32 -2.01 -17.17
CA ARG A 256 -7.73 -1.80 -16.81
C ARG A 256 -8.51 -1.09 -17.92
N PHE A 257 -7.90 -0.11 -18.59
CA PHE A 257 -8.50 0.53 -19.77
C PHE A 257 -8.70 -0.46 -20.93
N ALA A 258 -7.69 -1.28 -21.25
CA ALA A 258 -7.85 -2.35 -22.24
C ALA A 258 -8.94 -3.35 -21.84
N ALA A 259 -9.04 -3.70 -20.55
CA ALA A 259 -10.09 -4.56 -20.02
C ALA A 259 -11.48 -3.94 -20.24
N ALA A 260 -11.66 -2.66 -19.96
CA ALA A 260 -12.92 -1.96 -20.19
C ALA A 260 -13.29 -1.88 -21.68
N LEU A 261 -12.32 -1.59 -22.56
CA LEU A 261 -12.53 -1.62 -24.01
C LEU A 261 -12.98 -3.00 -24.48
N LEU A 262 -12.31 -4.06 -24.02
CA LEU A 262 -12.69 -5.43 -24.34
C LEU A 262 -14.12 -5.74 -23.86
N ASN A 263 -14.46 -5.36 -22.64
CA ASN A 263 -15.81 -5.55 -22.11
C ASN A 263 -16.86 -4.73 -22.89
N ASN A 264 -16.49 -3.57 -23.43
CA ASN A 264 -17.33 -2.75 -24.31
C ASN A 264 -17.37 -3.22 -25.78
N GLY A 265 -16.69 -4.33 -26.11
CA GLY A 265 -16.63 -4.89 -27.47
C GLY A 265 -15.64 -4.20 -28.41
N GLN A 266 -14.83 -3.25 -27.92
CA GLN A 266 -13.78 -2.56 -28.67
C GLN A 266 -12.47 -3.37 -28.66
N THR A 267 -12.55 -4.58 -29.20
CA THR A 267 -11.48 -5.59 -29.11
C THR A 267 -10.18 -5.15 -29.76
N GLU A 268 -10.23 -4.52 -30.94
CA GLU A 268 -9.02 -4.10 -31.67
C GLU A 268 -8.21 -3.04 -30.89
N GLU A 269 -8.90 -2.08 -30.28
CA GLU A 269 -8.28 -1.06 -29.44
C GLU A 269 -7.68 -1.66 -28.16
N ALA A 270 -8.39 -2.61 -27.54
CA ALA A 270 -7.89 -3.34 -26.38
C ALA A 270 -6.61 -4.13 -26.69
N ASP A 271 -6.59 -4.85 -27.82
CA ASP A 271 -5.44 -5.66 -28.24
C ASP A 271 -4.23 -4.78 -28.59
N ALA A 272 -4.44 -3.59 -29.17
CA ALA A 272 -3.37 -2.62 -29.41
C ALA A 272 -2.75 -2.10 -28.11
N LEU A 273 -3.56 -1.88 -27.06
CA LEU A 273 -3.05 -1.51 -25.74
C LEU A 273 -2.33 -2.66 -25.04
N LEU A 274 -2.60 -3.92 -25.39
CA LEU A 274 -1.96 -5.11 -24.82
C LEU A 274 -1.00 -5.77 -25.82
N ASP A 275 -0.35 -4.96 -26.66
CA ASP A 275 0.59 -5.41 -27.69
C ASP A 275 1.61 -6.41 -27.09
N PRO A 276 1.70 -7.64 -27.62
CA PRO A 276 2.72 -8.61 -27.22
C PRO A 276 4.16 -8.08 -27.29
N ALA A 277 4.46 -7.11 -28.17
CA ALA A 277 5.78 -6.49 -28.26
C ALA A 277 6.13 -5.64 -27.04
N GLU A 278 5.13 -5.12 -26.32
CA GLU A 278 5.30 -4.35 -25.08
C GLU A 278 5.03 -5.21 -23.83
N THR A 279 4.30 -6.30 -24.00
CA THR A 279 3.94 -7.30 -22.97
C THR A 279 4.94 -8.46 -22.98
N ILE A 280 6.24 -8.15 -22.98
CA ILE A 280 7.33 -9.13 -22.97
C ILE A 280 7.68 -9.57 -21.53
N PRO A 281 8.10 -10.83 -21.30
CA PRO A 281 8.46 -11.31 -19.97
C PRO A 281 9.43 -10.38 -19.24
N GLY A 282 9.02 -9.93 -18.05
CA GLY A 282 9.81 -9.03 -17.20
C GLY A 282 9.58 -7.52 -17.43
N SER A 283 8.77 -7.11 -18.40
CA SER A 283 8.37 -5.70 -18.53
C SER A 283 7.36 -5.29 -17.44
N ASP A 284 7.31 -4.00 -17.10
CA ASP A 284 6.32 -3.50 -16.14
C ASP A 284 4.87 -3.77 -16.59
N LEU A 285 4.62 -3.72 -17.90
CA LEU A 285 3.32 -4.06 -18.48
C LEU A 285 3.00 -5.54 -18.32
N TRP A 286 3.99 -6.43 -18.48
CA TRP A 286 3.83 -7.87 -18.26
C TRP A 286 3.37 -8.19 -16.83
N TYR A 287 3.97 -7.55 -15.83
CA TYR A 287 3.56 -7.74 -14.43
C TYR A 287 2.16 -7.21 -14.16
N ALA A 288 1.82 -6.02 -14.66
CA ALA A 288 0.47 -5.45 -14.51
C ALA A 288 -0.59 -6.33 -15.20
N PHE A 289 -0.31 -6.76 -16.43
CA PHE A 289 -1.16 -7.63 -17.24
C PHE A 289 -1.44 -8.98 -16.56
N ALA A 290 -0.40 -9.59 -15.97
CA ALA A 290 -0.53 -10.89 -15.32
C ALA A 290 -1.22 -10.82 -13.96
N SER A 291 -1.09 -9.71 -13.23
CA SER A 291 -1.57 -9.59 -11.84
C SER A 291 -2.99 -9.03 -11.72
N ASP A 292 -3.49 -8.31 -12.74
CA ASP A 292 -4.80 -7.68 -12.67
C ASP A 292 -5.96 -8.69 -12.77
N SER A 293 -6.88 -8.64 -11.80
CA SER A 293 -8.02 -9.57 -11.72
C SER A 293 -9.19 -9.19 -12.63
N MET A 294 -9.29 -7.91 -13.01
CA MET A 294 -10.38 -7.39 -13.84
C MET A 294 -10.22 -7.89 -15.28
N ILE A 295 -9.02 -7.81 -15.86
CA ILE A 295 -8.77 -8.32 -17.22
C ILE A 295 -9.03 -9.83 -17.31
N ILE A 296 -8.71 -10.60 -16.26
CA ILE A 296 -8.99 -12.05 -16.21
C ILE A 296 -10.49 -12.31 -16.19
N SER A 297 -11.23 -11.60 -15.31
CA SER A 297 -12.68 -11.75 -15.23
C SER A 297 -13.34 -11.42 -16.57
N ILE A 298 -12.94 -10.32 -17.21
CA ILE A 298 -13.46 -9.91 -18.52
C ILE A 298 -13.07 -10.91 -19.60
N ALA A 299 -11.83 -11.40 -19.62
CA ALA A 299 -11.40 -12.40 -20.59
C ALA A 299 -12.21 -13.71 -20.49
N HIS A 300 -12.57 -14.13 -19.29
CA HIS A 300 -13.52 -15.25 -19.09
C HIS A 300 -14.92 -14.92 -19.61
N GLN A 301 -15.47 -13.74 -19.28
CA GLN A 301 -16.81 -13.32 -19.71
C GLN A 301 -16.93 -13.23 -21.23
N GLU A 302 -15.93 -12.63 -21.88
CA GLU A 302 -15.86 -12.43 -23.34
C GLU A 302 -15.29 -13.65 -24.09
N LYS A 303 -15.01 -14.75 -23.38
CA LYS A 303 -14.46 -16.02 -23.93
C LYS A 303 -13.16 -15.83 -24.73
N ARG A 304 -12.32 -14.87 -24.34
CA ARG A 304 -10.99 -14.62 -24.92
C ARG A 304 -9.97 -15.63 -24.39
N GLN A 305 -10.07 -16.88 -24.85
CA GLN A 305 -9.18 -17.97 -24.45
C GLN A 305 -7.70 -17.67 -24.79
N ASP A 306 -7.45 -16.97 -25.90
CA ASP A 306 -6.12 -16.51 -26.29
C ASP A 306 -5.51 -15.56 -25.25
N LEU A 307 -6.31 -14.65 -24.72
CA LEU A 307 -5.90 -13.68 -23.71
C LEU A 307 -5.68 -14.37 -22.36
N LEU A 308 -6.61 -15.23 -21.95
CA LEU A 308 -6.47 -16.04 -20.74
C LEU A 308 -5.20 -16.89 -20.77
N LEU A 309 -4.91 -17.54 -21.90
CA LEU A 309 -3.71 -18.34 -22.07
C LEU A 309 -2.44 -17.50 -21.87
N ARG A 310 -2.37 -16.31 -22.51
CA ARG A 310 -1.25 -15.37 -22.33
C ARG A 310 -1.07 -14.96 -20.86
N ILE A 311 -2.17 -14.65 -20.16
CA ILE A 311 -2.14 -14.27 -18.74
C ILE A 311 -1.65 -15.43 -17.88
N MET A 312 -2.16 -16.65 -18.10
CA MET A 312 -1.77 -17.81 -17.28
C MET A 312 -0.32 -18.25 -17.52
N ILE A 313 0.16 -18.15 -18.76
CA ILE A 313 1.60 -18.31 -19.06
C ILE A 313 2.39 -17.27 -18.28
N ALA A 314 1.98 -15.99 -18.32
CA ALA A 314 2.67 -14.93 -17.60
C ALA A 314 2.75 -15.17 -16.10
N ARG A 315 1.64 -15.57 -15.49
CA ARG A 315 1.57 -15.93 -14.07
C ARG A 315 2.53 -17.06 -13.71
N LYS A 316 2.54 -18.14 -14.50
CA LYS A 316 3.48 -19.26 -14.31
C LYS A 316 4.94 -18.77 -14.33
N GLU A 317 5.31 -17.91 -15.28
CA GLU A 317 6.69 -17.40 -15.38
C GLU A 317 7.07 -16.47 -14.20
N ILE A 318 6.11 -15.72 -13.67
CA ILE A 318 6.33 -14.80 -12.54
C ILE A 318 6.50 -15.55 -11.21
N GLU A 319 5.67 -16.55 -10.93
CA GLU A 319 5.79 -17.41 -9.75
C GLU A 319 5.78 -18.90 -10.14
N PRO A 320 6.92 -19.47 -10.59
CA PRO A 320 6.97 -20.83 -11.13
C PRO A 320 6.62 -21.95 -10.13
N THR A 321 6.71 -21.67 -8.83
CA THR A 321 6.45 -22.61 -7.75
C THR A 321 5.02 -22.55 -7.22
N ARG A 322 4.21 -21.60 -7.71
CA ARG A 322 2.80 -21.49 -7.34
C ARG A 322 1.98 -22.54 -8.07
N ILE A 323 1.35 -23.43 -7.31
CA ILE A 323 0.58 -24.56 -7.88
C ILE A 323 -0.65 -24.06 -8.63
N ASP A 324 -1.37 -23.09 -8.05
CA ASP A 324 -2.57 -22.47 -8.62
C ASP A 324 -2.33 -21.87 -10.01
N TYR A 325 -1.17 -21.26 -10.26
CA TYR A 325 -0.84 -20.75 -11.59
C TYR A 325 -0.66 -21.85 -12.62
N ARG A 326 -0.05 -22.98 -12.24
CA ARG A 326 0.10 -24.14 -13.14
C ARG A 326 -1.21 -24.88 -13.36
N THR A 327 -2.04 -25.04 -12.33
CA THR A 327 -3.34 -25.69 -12.48
C THR A 327 -4.31 -24.81 -13.27
N ASN A 328 -4.30 -23.49 -13.09
CA ASN A 328 -5.09 -22.57 -13.92
C ASN A 328 -4.64 -22.58 -15.38
N LEU A 329 -3.32 -22.62 -15.65
CA LEU A 329 -2.81 -22.77 -17.03
C LEU A 329 -3.25 -24.09 -17.65
N ALA A 330 -3.15 -25.20 -16.91
CA ALA A 330 -3.63 -26.50 -17.38
C ALA A 330 -5.15 -26.49 -17.64
N ALA A 331 -5.93 -25.80 -16.81
CA ALA A 331 -7.36 -25.64 -17.00
C ALA A 331 -7.70 -24.87 -18.29
N VAL A 332 -6.97 -23.79 -18.58
CA VAL A 332 -7.14 -23.05 -19.84
C VAL A 332 -6.81 -23.93 -21.06
N TYR A 333 -5.69 -24.68 -21.02
CA TYR A 333 -5.39 -25.63 -22.11
C TYR A 333 -6.46 -26.70 -22.27
N TYR A 334 -7.00 -27.20 -21.16
CA TYR A 334 -8.09 -28.17 -21.16
C TYR A 334 -9.36 -27.58 -21.79
N GLU A 335 -9.75 -26.35 -21.42
CA GLU A 335 -10.92 -25.65 -22.01
C GLU A 335 -10.74 -25.35 -23.50
N MET A 336 -9.51 -25.23 -23.98
CA MET A 336 -9.17 -25.09 -25.40
C MET A 336 -9.14 -26.44 -26.14
N GLY A 337 -9.30 -27.56 -25.45
CA GLY A 337 -9.19 -28.92 -26.01
C GLY A 337 -7.74 -29.39 -26.23
N GLU A 338 -6.75 -28.62 -25.80
CA GLU A 338 -5.32 -28.95 -25.92
C GLU A 338 -4.87 -29.87 -24.75
N LEU A 339 -5.48 -31.05 -24.68
CA LEU A 339 -5.33 -31.98 -23.55
C LEU A 339 -3.88 -32.40 -23.30
N ASP A 340 -3.09 -32.58 -24.36
CA ASP A 340 -1.68 -32.95 -24.26
C ASP A 340 -0.86 -31.84 -23.57
N LYS A 341 -1.14 -30.57 -23.86
CA LYS A 341 -0.47 -29.43 -23.21
C LYS A 341 -0.94 -29.26 -21.76
N ALA A 342 -2.23 -29.47 -21.49
CA ALA A 342 -2.75 -29.47 -20.13
C ALA A 342 -2.05 -30.53 -19.25
N ILE A 343 -1.91 -31.75 -19.77
CA ILE A 343 -1.21 -32.85 -19.09
C ILE A 343 0.28 -32.50 -18.92
N ALA A 344 0.95 -31.97 -19.94
CA ALA A 344 2.36 -31.61 -19.86
C ALA A 344 2.64 -30.58 -18.76
N VAL A 345 1.80 -29.53 -18.63
CA VAL A 345 1.92 -28.53 -17.55
C VAL A 345 1.76 -29.17 -16.17
N LEU A 346 0.82 -30.10 -16.01
CA LEU A 346 0.62 -30.82 -14.75
C LEU A 346 1.79 -31.77 -14.44
N GLU A 347 2.36 -32.44 -15.43
CA GLU A 347 3.54 -33.31 -15.26
C GLU A 347 4.78 -32.50 -14.86
N GLU A 348 4.95 -31.31 -15.43
CA GLU A 348 5.97 -30.34 -15.03
C GLU A 348 5.76 -29.91 -13.57
N ALA A 349 4.51 -29.56 -13.19
CA ALA A 349 4.17 -29.18 -11.82
C ALA A 349 4.48 -30.30 -10.80
N ILE A 350 4.17 -31.56 -11.13
CA ILE A 350 4.46 -32.73 -10.28
C ILE A 350 5.96 -32.92 -10.09
N ARG A 351 6.75 -32.67 -11.13
CA ARG A 351 8.21 -32.80 -11.08
C ARG A 351 8.84 -31.73 -10.18
N ASP A 352 8.38 -30.50 -10.33
CA ASP A 352 8.96 -29.34 -9.66
C ASP A 352 8.45 -29.20 -8.21
N ILE A 353 7.25 -29.72 -7.92
CA ILE A 353 6.56 -29.55 -6.63
C ILE A 353 6.12 -30.94 -6.10
N PRO A 354 7.00 -31.64 -5.35
CA PRO A 354 6.72 -33.01 -4.91
C PRO A 354 5.44 -33.17 -4.06
N THR A 355 5.05 -32.13 -3.32
CA THR A 355 3.82 -32.12 -2.51
C THR A 355 2.56 -32.14 -3.38
N PHE A 356 2.62 -31.64 -4.62
CA PHE A 356 1.50 -31.62 -5.56
C PHE A 356 1.27 -32.98 -6.25
N LYS A 357 2.21 -33.93 -6.14
CA LYS A 357 2.21 -35.18 -6.91
C LYS A 357 0.88 -35.93 -6.89
N SER A 358 0.29 -36.13 -5.72
CA SER A 358 -0.96 -36.90 -5.58
C SER A 358 -2.16 -36.20 -6.25
N GLU A 359 -2.24 -34.88 -6.10
CA GLU A 359 -3.31 -34.08 -6.69
C GLU A 359 -3.14 -33.99 -8.21
N GLY A 360 -1.93 -33.67 -8.68
CA GLY A 360 -1.62 -33.60 -10.11
C GLY A 360 -1.90 -34.90 -10.86
N GLN A 361 -1.54 -36.05 -10.27
CA GLN A 361 -1.87 -37.37 -10.86
C GLN A 361 -3.38 -37.61 -10.95
N THR A 362 -4.15 -37.12 -9.97
CA THR A 362 -5.61 -37.20 -9.99
C THR A 362 -6.20 -36.36 -11.11
N LEU A 363 -5.69 -35.13 -11.31
CA LEU A 363 -6.11 -34.24 -12.40
C LEU A 363 -5.78 -34.85 -13.78
N ILE A 364 -4.56 -35.34 -13.98
CA ILE A 364 -4.15 -36.00 -15.23
C ILE A 364 -5.05 -37.20 -15.55
N LYS A 365 -5.39 -38.01 -14.54
CA LYS A 365 -6.28 -39.18 -14.72
C LYS A 365 -7.67 -38.75 -15.18
N LYS A 366 -8.23 -37.66 -14.63
CA LYS A 366 -9.52 -37.11 -15.05
C LYS A 366 -9.48 -36.68 -16.53
N ILE A 367 -8.48 -35.89 -16.92
CA ILE A 367 -8.30 -35.42 -18.30
C ILE A 367 -8.20 -36.59 -19.29
N LYS A 368 -7.37 -37.60 -18.98
CA LYS A 368 -7.21 -38.80 -19.84
C LYS A 368 -8.50 -39.61 -19.96
N SER A 369 -9.31 -39.67 -18.92
CA SER A 369 -10.57 -40.40 -18.95
C SER A 369 -11.65 -39.73 -19.82
N GLU A 370 -11.58 -38.41 -19.96
CA GLU A 370 -12.49 -37.63 -20.81
C GLU A 370 -12.05 -37.65 -22.27
N GLN A 371 -10.74 -37.73 -22.55
CA GLN A 371 -10.21 -37.94 -23.90
C GLN A 371 -10.65 -39.27 -24.54
N GLN A 372 -11.01 -40.27 -23.72
CA GLN A 372 -11.43 -41.60 -24.16
C GLN A 372 -12.95 -41.75 -24.35
N ARG A 373 -13.72 -40.72 -23.99
CA ARG A 373 -15.18 -40.66 -24.20
C ARG A 373 -15.47 -39.87 -25.46
#